data_AF-A0AAV5MYI5-F1
#
_entry.id   AF-A0AAV5MYI5-F1
#
_cell.length_a   1.000
_cell.length_b   1.000
_cell.length_c   1.000
_cell.angle_alpha   90.00
_cell.angle_beta   90.00
_cell.angle_gamma   90.00
#
_symmetry.space_group_name_H-M   'P 1'
#
loop_
_entity.id
_entity.type
_entity.pdbx_description
1 polymer ?
#
loop_
_entity_poly.entity_id
_entity_poly.type
_entity_poly.pdbx_seq_one_letter_code
_entity_poly.pdbx_strand_id
1 'polypeptide(L)'
;MLFQEAGFPLLASKFYNKLEFAVDEVIDAERGSDPKQILSPCYEGRDIELPVLTFHFTCSDVVLQLYNTFARLEEDLACFAICGMGWC
;
A
#
# COMPACT_ATOMS: atom_id res chain seq x y z
N MET A 1 11.35 -20.36 -6.59
CA MET A 1 11.07 -19.02 -6.04
C MET A 1 10.05 -19.21 -4.94
N LEU A 2 10.48 -19.03 -3.69
CA LEU A 2 9.60 -19.11 -2.53
C LEU A 2 8.75 -17.84 -2.51
N PHE A 3 7.46 -17.96 -2.80
CA PHE A 3 6.51 -16.96 -2.33
C PHE A 3 6.50 -17.11 -0.81
N GLN A 4 7.23 -16.22 -0.13
CA GLN A 4 7.09 -16.06 1.31
C GLN A 4 5.64 -15.64 1.55
N GLU A 5 4.91 -16.41 2.37
CA GLU A 5 3.60 -16.05 2.91
C GLU A 5 3.73 -14.68 3.61
N ALA A 6 3.48 -13.59 2.87
CA ALA A 6 3.57 -12.23 3.37
C ALA A 6 2.25 -11.92 4.08
N GLY A 7 2.28 -11.95 5.41
CA GLY A 7 1.17 -11.44 6.21
C GLY A 7 1.10 -9.92 6.06
N PHE A 8 0.02 -9.41 5.48
CA PHE A 8 -0.21 -7.98 5.35
C PHE A 8 -0.54 -7.36 6.72
N PRO A 9 -0.05 -6.15 7.04
CA PRO A 9 -0.44 -5.44 8.26
C PRO A 9 -1.95 -5.18 8.25
N LEU A 10 -2.65 -5.58 9.31
CA LEU A 10 -4.10 -5.36 9.49
C LEU A 10 -4.36 -4.13 10.34
N LEU A 11 -5.13 -3.18 9.80
CA LEU A 11 -5.48 -1.94 10.47
C LEU A 11 -6.97 -1.84 10.77
N ALA A 12 -7.37 -1.16 11.84
CA ALA A 12 -8.79 -0.87 12.06
C ALA A 12 -9.39 -0.10 10.88
N SER A 13 -10.58 -0.49 10.38
CA SER A 13 -11.12 -0.01 9.10
C SER A 13 -11.22 1.52 9.00
N LYS A 14 -11.59 2.20 10.10
CA LYS A 14 -11.64 3.68 10.13
C LYS A 14 -10.27 4.34 9.94
N PHE A 15 -9.21 3.72 10.45
CA PHE A 15 -7.85 4.21 10.26
C PHE A 15 -7.35 3.87 8.87
N TYR A 16 -7.61 2.64 8.40
CA TYR A 16 -7.29 2.20 7.06
C TYR A 16 -7.86 3.12 5.98
N ASN A 17 -9.17 3.42 6.01
CA ASN A 17 -9.80 4.26 4.98
C ASN A 17 -9.18 5.68 4.91
N LYS A 18 -8.73 6.22 6.05
CA LYS A 18 -8.05 7.53 6.09
C LYS A 18 -6.65 7.46 5.52
N LEU A 19 -5.93 6.37 5.85
CA LEU A 19 -4.61 6.11 5.30
C LEU A 19 -4.68 5.91 3.79
N GLU A 20 -5.64 5.12 3.33
CA GLU A 20 -5.91 4.86 1.91
C GLU A 20 -6.14 6.16 1.14
N PHE A 21 -7.06 6.99 1.65
CA PHE A 21 -7.35 8.30 1.07
C PHE A 21 -6.12 9.22 1.03
N ALA A 22 -5.35 9.30 2.12
CA ALA A 22 -4.16 10.14 2.18
C ALA A 22 -3.03 9.67 1.26
N VAL A 23 -2.88 8.35 1.08
CA VAL A 23 -1.95 7.78 0.09
C VAL A 23 -2.40 8.14 -1.33
N ASP A 24 -3.70 8.09 -1.59
CA ASP A 24 -4.25 8.40 -2.90
C ASP A 24 -4.10 9.87 -3.31
N GLU A 25 -4.23 10.79 -2.37
CA GLU A 25 -4.11 12.22 -2.64
C GLU A 25 -2.70 12.66 -3.05
N VAL A 26 -1.66 11.87 -2.72
CA VAL A 26 -0.25 12.27 -2.94
C VAL A 26 0.41 11.58 -4.12
N ILE A 27 -0.26 10.60 -4.73
CA ILE A 27 0.26 9.87 -5.89
C ILE A 27 -0.35 10.43 -7.16
N ASP A 28 0.50 10.98 -8.03
CA ASP A 28 0.11 11.46 -9.36
C ASP A 28 0.26 10.33 -10.40
N ALA A 29 -0.67 9.37 -10.36
CA ALA A 29 -0.71 8.23 -11.28
C ALA A 29 -2.16 7.79 -11.57
N GLU A 30 -2.35 7.10 -12.70
CA GLU A 30 -3.65 6.52 -13.04
C GLU A 30 -3.99 5.36 -12.10
N ARG A 31 -5.27 5.27 -11.71
CA ARG A 31 -5.74 4.19 -10.83
C ARG A 31 -5.84 2.89 -11.62
N GLY A 32 -5.12 1.88 -11.17
CA GLY A 32 -5.25 0.51 -11.64
C GLY A 32 -6.14 -0.35 -10.72
N SER A 33 -6.27 -1.63 -11.05
CA SER A 33 -6.95 -2.62 -10.22
C SER A 33 -6.11 -3.88 -10.08
N ASP A 34 -5.97 -4.38 -8.85
CA ASP A 34 -5.43 -5.72 -8.63
C ASP A 34 -6.35 -6.77 -9.29
N PRO A 35 -5.84 -7.63 -10.21
CA PRO A 35 -6.62 -8.69 -10.83
C PRO A 35 -7.27 -9.66 -9.82
N LYS A 36 -6.67 -9.81 -8.64
CA LYS A 36 -7.21 -10.65 -7.55
C LYS A 36 -8.12 -9.89 -6.59
N GLN A 37 -8.20 -8.55 -6.71
CA GLN A 37 -8.99 -7.67 -5.86
C GLN A 37 -8.68 -7.81 -4.36
N ILE A 38 -7.43 -8.13 -4.02
CA ILE A 38 -6.96 -8.26 -2.64
C ILE A 38 -6.37 -6.95 -2.16
N LEU A 39 -5.64 -6.25 -3.03
CA LEU A 39 -4.94 -5.01 -2.72
C LEU A 39 -5.65 -3.79 -3.33
N SER A 40 -5.77 -2.73 -2.56
CA SER A 40 -6.25 -1.40 -2.98
C SER A 40 -5.60 -0.34 -2.09
N PRO A 41 -5.24 0.83 -2.61
CA PRO A 41 -5.30 1.27 -3.99
C PRO A 41 -4.18 0.66 -4.85
N CYS A 42 -4.40 0.61 -6.17
CA CYS A 42 -3.37 0.28 -7.15
C CYS A 42 -3.19 1.42 -8.16
N TYR A 43 -2.00 1.51 -8.71
CA TYR A 43 -1.56 2.57 -9.61
C TYR A 43 -0.82 2.00 -10.81
N GLU A 44 -1.13 2.53 -11.99
CA GLU A 44 -0.51 2.14 -13.24
C GLU A 44 0.76 2.96 -13.51
N GLY A 45 1.80 2.30 -13.99
CA GLY A 45 3.05 2.91 -14.43
C GLY A 45 4.30 2.26 -13.84
N ARG A 46 5.37 2.21 -14.64
CA ARG A 46 6.66 1.63 -14.25
C ARG A 46 7.40 2.52 -13.25
N ASP A 47 7.50 3.80 -13.57
CA ASP A 47 8.33 4.78 -12.85
C ASP A 47 7.49 5.78 -12.05
N ILE A 48 6.45 5.30 -11.38
CA ILE A 48 5.61 6.12 -10.51
C ILE A 48 6.34 6.47 -9.21
N GLU A 49 6.20 7.72 -8.78
CA GLU A 49 6.72 8.18 -7.49
C GLU A 49 5.77 7.77 -6.36
N LEU A 50 6.18 6.77 -5.59
CA LEU A 50 5.41 6.27 -4.46
C LEU A 50 5.88 6.92 -3.15
N PRO A 51 4.97 7.23 -2.22
CA PRO A 51 5.34 7.86 -0.96
C PRO A 51 6.00 6.86 0.01
N VAL A 52 6.99 7.35 0.74
CA VAL A 52 7.50 6.67 1.94
C VAL A 52 6.57 7.00 3.10
N LEU A 53 6.09 5.98 3.82
CA LEU A 53 5.18 6.18 4.94
C LEU A 53 5.98 6.26 6.24
N THR A 54 5.66 7.24 7.09
CA THR A 54 6.23 7.34 8.44
C THR A 54 5.12 7.25 9.48
N PHE A 55 5.24 6.29 10.38
CA PHE A 55 4.33 6.10 11.50
C PHE A 55 4.94 6.74 12.73
N HIS A 56 4.32 7.82 13.21
CA HIS A 56 4.75 8.55 14.39
C HIS A 56 4.17 7.92 15.66
N PHE A 57 5.04 7.48 16.56
CA PHE A 57 4.72 7.07 17.92
C PHE A 57 5.26 8.09 18.92
N THR A 58 4.75 8.08 20.16
CA THR A 58 5.04 9.08 21.20
C THR A 58 6.53 9.44 21.39
N CYS A 59 7.44 8.49 21.13
CA CYS A 59 8.88 8.70 21.27
C CYS A 59 9.70 8.15 20.09
N SER A 60 9.07 7.78 18.98
CA SER A 60 9.78 7.12 17.87
C SER A 60 9.00 7.18 16.57
N ASP A 61 9.73 7.27 15.48
CA ASP A 61 9.18 7.16 14.14
C ASP A 61 9.55 5.81 13.53
N VAL A 62 8.58 5.17 12.88
CA VAL A 62 8.82 3.99 12.07
C VAL A 62 8.67 4.39 10.60
N VAL A 63 9.79 4.42 9.89
CA VAL A 63 9.84 4.73 8.46
C VAL A 63 9.70 3.43 7.66
N LEU A 64 8.61 3.31 6.92
CA LEU A 64 8.34 2.19 6.03
C LEU A 64 8.77 2.54 4.60
N GLN A 65 9.83 1.88 4.14
CA GLN A 65 10.29 1.99 2.76
C GLN A 65 9.28 1.35 1.80
N LEU A 66 9.36 1.69 0.51
CA LEU A 66 8.42 1.22 -0.52
C LEU A 66 8.19 -0.29 -0.53
N TYR A 67 9.25 -1.08 -0.33
CA TYR A 67 9.15 -2.55 -0.30
C TYR A 67 8.32 -3.10 0.89
N ASN A 68 8.00 -2.27 1.88
CA ASN A 68 7.17 -2.63 3.03
C ASN A 68 5.69 -2.26 2.80
N THR A 69 5.42 -1.28 1.93
CA THR A 69 4.10 -0.65 1.79
C THR A 69 3.49 -0.82 0.41
N PHE A 70 4.28 -1.18 -0.60
CA PHE A 70 3.81 -1.40 -1.96
C PHE A 70 4.30 -2.73 -2.50
N ALA A 71 3.38 -3.47 -3.13
CA ALA A 71 3.65 -4.67 -3.88
C ALA A 71 3.60 -4.33 -5.38
N ARG A 72 4.65 -4.67 -6.12
CA ARG A 72 4.65 -4.62 -7.58
C ARG A 72 4.08 -5.94 -8.09
N LEU A 73 2.85 -5.93 -8.57
CA LEU A 73 2.16 -7.15 -9.04
C LEU A 73 2.57 -7.49 -10.48
N GLU A 74 2.70 -6.46 -11.32
CA GLU A 74 3.14 -6.53 -12.72
C GLU A 74 4.15 -5.40 -12.99
N GLU A 75 4.82 -5.39 -14.15
CA GLU A 75 5.85 -4.37 -14.45
C GLU A 75 5.31 -2.94 -14.31
N ASP A 76 4.05 -2.73 -14.70
CA ASP A 76 3.34 -1.47 -14.76
C ASP A 76 2.19 -1.36 -13.75
N LEU A 77 2.13 -2.21 -12.73
CA LEU A 77 1.09 -2.13 -11.69
C LEU A 77 1.68 -2.26 -10.28
N ALA A 78 1.59 -1.19 -9.49
CA ALA A 78 1.95 -1.18 -8.08
C ALA A 78 0.71 -1.02 -7.20
N CYS A 79 0.60 -1.83 -6.17
CA CYS A 79 -0.53 -1.83 -5.25
C CYS A 79 -0.09 -1.59 -3.81
N PHE A 80 -0.90 -0.87 -3.06
CA PHE A 80 -0.69 -0.66 -1.64
C PHE A 80 -0.86 -2.00 -0.89
N ALA A 81 0.13 -2.34 -0.07
CA ALA A 81 0.30 -3.67 0.54
C ALA A 81 0.00 -3.67 2.04
N ILE A 82 -0.99 -2.88 2.46
CA ILE A 82 -1.53 -2.86 3.82
C ILE A 82 -3.03 -3.16 3.69
N CYS A 83 -3.59 -4.05 4.54
CA CYS A 83 -5.01 -4.39 4.52
C CYS A 83 -5.76 -3.69 5.68
N GLY A 84 -7.01 -3.32 5.44
CA GLY A 84 -7.96 -2.97 6.51
C GLY A 84 -8.66 -4.20 7.07
N MET A 85 -8.93 -4.22 8.38
CA MET A 85 -9.83 -5.20 9.00
C MET A 85 -11.23 -5.03 8.39
N GLY A 86 -11.63 -5.96 7.54
CA GLY A 86 -12.93 -5.98 6.87
C GLY A 86 -12.85 -6.25 5.37
N TRP A 87 -11.71 -5.98 4.74
CA TRP A 87 -11.43 -6.22 3.32
C TRP A 87 -10.04 -6.89 3.24
N CYS A 88 -10.01 -8.12 3.74
CA CYS A 88 -9.05 -9.24 3.69
C CYS A 88 -9.70 -10.26 4.68
#